data_AF-A0A147BJ21-F1
#
_entry.id   AF-A0A147BJ21-F1
#
_cell.length_a   1.000
_cell.length_b   1.000
_cell.length_c   1.000
_cell.angle_alpha   90.00
_cell.angle_beta   90.00
_cell.angle_gamma   90.00
#
_symmetry.space_group_name_H-M   'P 1'
#
loop_
_entity.id
_entity.type
_entity.pdbx_description
1 polymer ?
#
loop_
_entity_poly.entity_id
_entity_poly.type
_entity_poly.pdbx_seq_one_letter_code
_entity_poly.pdbx_strand_id
1 'polypeptide(L)' 'KLFMKPKLFETIHFIGRDYDKLHQLVPRERLPEEYGGTMAKFDYDEFEKTLSSAENFFLELGKYGYRKDKSSKHS' A
#
# COMPACT_ATOMS: atom_id res chain seq x y z
N LYS A 1 -10.07 14.43 15.85
CA LYS A 1 -9.43 13.91 14.62
C LYS A 1 -8.09 14.63 14.49
N LEU A 2 -6.92 14.06 14.24
CA LEU A 2 -6.54 12.81 13.59
C LEU A 2 -5.01 12.65 13.75
N PHE A 3 -4.49 11.43 13.88
CA PHE A 3 -3.04 11.15 13.93
C PHE A 3 -2.35 11.18 12.54
N MET A 4 -2.99 11.78 11.54
CA MET A 4 -2.51 11.77 10.15
C MET A 4 -1.88 13.10 9.76
N LYS A 5 -0.80 13.03 9.00
CA LYS A 5 -0.14 14.21 8.42
C LYS A 5 -1.00 14.84 7.32
N PRO A 6 -0.97 16.18 7.14
CA PRO A 6 -1.73 16.88 6.09
C PRO A 6 -1.57 16.26 4.68
N LYS A 7 -0.34 15.92 4.29
CA LYS A 7 -0.03 15.27 3.00
C LYS A 7 -0.83 13.98 2.76
N LEU A 8 -1.13 13.20 3.82
CA LEU A 8 -1.87 11.96 3.67
C LEU A 8 -3.32 12.23 3.23
N PHE A 9 -3.93 13.33 3.68
CA PHE A 9 -5.27 13.71 3.27
C PHE A 9 -5.35 14.11 1.80
N GLU A 10 -4.31 14.72 1.26
CA GLU A 10 -4.24 15.11 -0.15
C GLU A 10 -4.17 13.90 -1.09
N THR A 11 -3.62 12.78 -0.61
CA THR A 11 -3.45 11.55 -1.40
C THR A 11 -4.59 10.54 -1.27
N ILE A 12 -5.53 10.74 -0.33
CA ILE A 12 -6.66 9.82 -0.13
C ILE A 12 -7.84 10.27 -1.01
N HIS A 13 -8.27 9.39 -1.91
CA HIS A 13 -9.40 9.64 -2.80
C HIS A 13 -10.58 8.73 -2.44
N PHE A 14 -11.74 9.33 -2.15
CA PHE A 14 -12.98 8.61 -1.87
C PHE A 14 -13.84 8.56 -3.14
N ILE A 15 -13.81 7.41 -3.83
CA ILE A 15 -14.52 7.20 -5.10
C ILE A 15 -15.86 6.46 -4.95
N GLY A 16 -16.06 5.74 -3.84
CA GLY A 16 -17.25 4.90 -3.66
C GLY A 16 -17.32 3.77 -4.70
N ARG A 17 -18.42 3.71 -5.46
CA ARG A 17 -18.62 2.77 -6.58
C ARG A 17 -18.52 3.44 -7.96
N ASP A 18 -18.00 4.66 -8.00
CA ASP A 18 -17.79 5.42 -9.24
C ASP A 18 -16.41 5.06 -9.83
N TYR A 19 -16.39 4.00 -10.64
CA TYR A 19 -15.15 3.51 -11.25
C TYR A 19 -14.63 4.42 -12.37
N ASP A 20 -15.46 5.31 -12.93
CA ASP A 20 -14.97 6.31 -13.88
C ASP A 20 -14.00 7.29 -13.20
N LYS A 21 -14.27 7.67 -11.95
CA LYS A 21 -13.30 8.43 -11.12
C LYS A 21 -12.05 7.63 -10.78
N LEU A 22 -12.17 6.31 -10.58
CA LEU A 22 -11.00 5.46 -10.39
C LEU A 22 -10.10 5.48 -11.63
N HIS A 23 -10.69 5.39 -12.83
CA HIS A 23 -9.95 5.35 -14.08
C HIS A 23 -9.28 6.67 -14.48
N GLN A 24 -9.69 7.79 -13.89
CA GLN A 24 -8.97 9.06 -13.99
C GLN A 24 -7.66 9.04 -13.18
N LEU A 25 -7.57 8.20 -12.16
CA LEU A 25 -6.40 8.09 -11.28
C LEU A 25 -5.51 6.90 -11.64
N VAL A 26 -6.10 5.79 -12.09
CA VAL A 26 -5.41 4.53 -12.40
C VAL A 26 -5.89 3.97 -13.75
N PRO A 27 -4.99 3.73 -14.73
CA PRO A 27 -5.36 3.18 -16.02
C PRO A 27 -6.07 1.82 -15.92
N ARG A 28 -7.00 1.55 -16.85
CA ARG A 28 -7.81 0.32 -16.87
C ARG A 28 -6.96 -0.95 -17.00
N GLU A 29 -5.86 -0.87 -17.74
CA GLU A 29 -4.94 -1.99 -17.99
C GLU A 29 -4.17 -2.41 -16.73
N ARG A 30 -4.18 -1.59 -15.69
CA ARG A 30 -3.54 -1.84 -14.39
C ARG A 30 -4.50 -2.38 -13.34
N LEU A 31 -5.78 -2.51 -13.66
CA LEU A 31 -6.82 -2.91 -12.74
C LEU A 31 -7.45 -4.25 -13.14
N PRO A 32 -7.79 -5.10 -12.17
CA PRO A 32 -8.61 -6.28 -12.42
C PRO A 32 -9.99 -5.92 -12.99
N GLU A 33 -10.60 -6.86 -13.71
CA GLU A 33 -11.95 -6.71 -14.28
C GLU A 33 -13.03 -6.33 -13.25
N GLU A 34 -12.92 -6.82 -12.00
CA GLU A 34 -13.89 -6.53 -10.93
C GLU A 34 -13.94 -5.04 -10.54
N TYR A 35 -12.91 -4.27 -10.92
CA TYR A 35 -12.82 -2.82 -10.72
C TYR A 35 -12.94 -2.03 -12.04
N GLY A 36 -13.48 -2.65 -13.10
CA GLY A 36 -13.67 -2.02 -14.41
C GLY A 36 -12.42 -1.96 -15.30
N GLY A 37 -11.36 -2.69 -14.93
CA GLY A 37 -10.13 -2.78 -15.71
C GLY A 37 -10.12 -3.92 -16.73
N THR A 38 -8.95 -4.21 -17.27
CA THR A 38 -8.74 -5.29 -18.27
C THR A 38 -7.70 -6.31 -17.83
N MET A 39 -7.19 -6.22 -16.60
CA MET A 39 -6.26 -7.20 -16.05
C MET A 39 -7.05 -8.43 -15.61
N ALA A 40 -6.45 -9.61 -15.80
CA ALA A 40 -7.00 -10.85 -15.28
C ALA A 40 -7.17 -10.79 -13.76
N LYS A 41 -8.06 -11.65 -13.25
CA LYS A 41 -8.26 -11.80 -11.80
C LYS A 41 -6.92 -12.10 -11.11
N PHE A 42 -6.68 -11.43 -9.99
CA PHE A 42 -5.47 -11.62 -9.21
C PHE A 42 -5.50 -12.98 -8.49
N ASP A 43 -4.41 -13.73 -8.56
CA ASP A 43 -4.25 -15.00 -7.84
C ASP A 43 -3.76 -14.72 -6.41
N TYR A 44 -4.70 -14.75 -5.46
CA TYR A 44 -4.40 -14.54 -4.06
C TYR A 44 -3.64 -15.72 -3.42
N ASP A 45 -3.83 -16.94 -3.91
CA ASP A 45 -3.19 -18.14 -3.36
C ASP A 45 -1.70 -18.15 -3.72
N GLU A 46 -1.36 -17.75 -4.95
CA GLU A 46 0.04 -17.57 -5.37
C GLU A 46 0.72 -16.43 -4.60
N PHE A 47 0.01 -15.32 -4.38
CA PHE A 47 0.52 -14.19 -3.62
C PHE A 47 0.81 -14.57 -2.16
N GLU A 48 -0.10 -15.30 -1.51
CA GLU A 48 0.10 -15.80 -0.14
C GLU A 48 1.32 -16.72 -0.04
N LYS A 49 1.48 -17.66 -1.00
CA LYS A 49 2.66 -18.53 -1.06
C LYS A 49 3.94 -17.74 -1.22
N THR A 50 3.92 -16.70 -2.06
CA THR A 50 5.08 -15.82 -2.28
C THR A 50 5.45 -15.08 -0.99
N LEU A 51 4.47 -14.48 -0.30
CA LEU A 51 4.69 -13.80 0.97
C LEU A 51 5.23 -14.75 2.04
N SER A 52 4.67 -15.96 2.13
CA SER A 52 5.11 -17.00 3.08
C SER A 52 6.53 -17.46 2.79
N SER A 53 6.90 -17.60 1.51
CA SER A 53 8.27 -17.96 1.12
C SER A 53 9.32 -16.91 1.53
N ALA A 54 8.90 -15.65 1.69
CA ALA A 54 9.72 -14.53 2.12
C ALA A 54 9.79 -14.37 3.66
N GLU A 55 9.21 -15.28 4.45
CA GLU A 55 9.19 -15.19 5.92
C GLU A 55 10.57 -14.97 6.52
N ASN A 56 11.57 -15.74 6.10
CA ASN A 56 12.94 -15.60 6.60
C ASN A 56 13.51 -14.20 6.35
N PHE A 57 13.19 -13.58 5.21
CA PHE A 57 13.61 -12.20 4.92
C PHE A 57 13.00 -11.22 5.93
N PHE A 58 11.71 -11.36 6.25
CA PHE A 58 11.07 -10.52 7.26
C PHE A 58 11.60 -10.77 8.67
N LEU A 59 11.92 -12.02 9.02
CA LEU A 59 12.55 -12.35 10.31
C LEU A 59 13.93 -11.70 10.44
N GLU A 60 14.76 -11.79 9.40
CA GLU A 60 16.08 -11.13 9.39
C GLU A 60 15.95 -9.61 9.49
N LEU A 61 15.01 -8.99 8.76
CA LEU A 61 14.74 -7.56 8.90
C LEU A 61 14.31 -7.19 10.33
N GLY A 62 13.48 -8.01 10.95
CA GLY A 62 12.99 -7.80 12.32
C GLY A 62 14.07 -7.89 13.40
N LYS A 63 15.21 -8.53 13.12
CA LYS A 63 16.34 -8.58 14.06
C LYS A 63 16.97 -7.22 14.30
N TYR A 64 16.84 -6.29 13.35
CA TYR A 64 17.45 -4.97 13.43
C TYR A 64 16.37 -3.91 13.66
N GLY A 65 16.44 -3.21 14.80
CA GLY A 65 15.54 -2.10 15.12
C GLY A 65 16.13 -0.74 14.75
N TYR A 66 15.28 0.29 14.71
CA TYR A 66 15.73 1.67 14.62
C TYR A 66 16.35 2.10 15.95
N ARG A 67 17.59 2.60 15.93
CA ARG A 67 18.09 3.41 17.05
C ARG A 67 17.22 4.66 17.11
N LYS A 68 16.65 4.96 18.28
CA LYS A 68 16.18 6.32 18.56
C LYS A 68 17.39 7.23 18.37
N ASP A 69 17.42 7.98 17.29
CA ASP A 69 18.35 9.10 17.21
C ASP A 69 18.06 9.97 18.42
N LYS A 70 19.12 10.30 19.17
CA LYS A 70 19.01 11.32 20.19
C LYS A 70 18.65 12.58 19.42
N SER A 71 17.39 13.01 19.51
CA SER A 71 17.01 14.36 19.14
C SER A 71 17.98 15.29 19.84
N SER A 72 18.86 15.89 19.03
CA SER A 72 19.70 17.00 19.42
C SER A 72 18.82 17.99 20.15
N LYS A 73 19.12 18.20 21.44
CA LYS A 73 18.71 19.40 22.15
C LYS A 73 19.37 20.58 21.42
N HIS A 74 18.56 21.40 20.76
CA HIS A 74 18.76 22.85 20.67
C HIS A 74 17.41 23.42 21.11
N SER A 75 17.33 23.80 22.39
CA SER A 75 17.50 25.19 22.88
C SER A 75 16.37 26.08 22.40
#